data_AF-A0A959BC89-F1
#
_entry.id   AF-A0A959BC89-F1
#
_cell.length_a   1.000
_cell.length_b   1.000
_cell.length_c   1.000
_cell.angle_alpha   90.00
_cell.angle_beta   90.00
_cell.angle_gamma   90.00
#
_symmetry.space_group_name_H-M   'P 1'
#
loop_
_entity.id
_entity.type
_entity.pdbx_description
1 polymer ?
#
loop_
_entity_poly.entity_id
_entity_poly.type
_entity_poly.pdbx_seq_one_letter_code
_entity_poly.pdbx_strand_id
1 'polypeptide(L)'
;PYTNLVSQKMGIHEWSYDSPVVVDKRYLVPHAEKQVALSNRKVEVELGFDQPTGFKEAQRCLNCDVQTVFNTSRCIECDACMDVCPTSCITFTTNGEEEDLRARLLAPANNVTQDLYVSENLPTGRVMVKDEDVCLHCGLCAERCPTAAWDMQKYLYQVTKATPIWNISEPSTI
;
A
#
# COMPACT_ATOMS: atom_id res chain seq x y z
N PRO A 1 20.36 5.88 12.31
CA PRO A 1 18.97 5.38 12.13
C PRO A 1 19.04 3.98 11.53
N TYR A 2 18.15 3.08 11.92
CA TYR A 2 18.09 1.72 11.40
C TYR A 2 16.80 1.54 10.59
N THR A 3 16.91 0.89 9.43
CA THR A 3 15.80 0.57 8.55
C THR A 3 15.80 -0.91 8.20
N ASN A 4 14.62 -1.52 8.09
CA ASN A 4 14.48 -2.84 7.48
C ASN A 4 13.21 -2.94 6.65
N LEU A 5 13.18 -3.96 5.79
CA LEU A 5 12.00 -4.43 5.08
C LEU A 5 11.81 -5.91 5.42
N VAL A 6 10.60 -6.27 5.83
CA VAL A 6 10.27 -7.64 6.25
C VAL A 6 9.01 -8.09 5.55
N SER A 7 9.07 -9.24 4.85
CA SER A 7 7.89 -9.84 4.21
C SER A 7 6.74 -9.99 5.18
N GLN A 8 5.55 -9.63 4.71
CA GLN A 8 4.29 -9.79 5.45
C GLN A 8 3.55 -11.06 5.04
N LYS A 9 4.14 -11.89 4.17
CA LYS A 9 3.54 -13.14 3.69
C LYS A 9 3.69 -14.23 4.76
N MET A 10 2.57 -14.78 5.20
CA MET A 10 2.48 -15.84 6.23
C MET A 10 2.27 -17.23 5.62
N GLY A 11 1.66 -17.29 4.44
CA GLY A 11 1.35 -18.52 3.71
C GLY A 11 1.19 -18.24 2.22
N ILE A 12 0.77 -19.24 1.44
CA ILE A 12 0.67 -19.07 -0.02
C ILE A 12 -0.33 -17.98 -0.44
N HIS A 13 -1.45 -17.88 0.28
CA HIS A 13 -2.52 -16.88 0.13
C HIS A 13 -2.86 -16.20 1.48
N GLU A 14 -1.87 -16.11 2.37
CA GLU A 14 -2.08 -15.61 3.73
C GLU A 14 -1.07 -14.49 4.04
N TRP A 15 -1.57 -13.38 4.57
CA TRP A 15 -0.82 -12.18 4.92
C TRP A 15 -0.99 -11.86 6.41
N SER A 16 -0.05 -11.09 6.97
CA SER A 16 -0.14 -10.58 8.35
C SER A 16 -1.25 -9.52 8.55
N TYR A 17 -1.90 -9.09 7.48
CA TYR A 17 -2.98 -8.09 7.46
C TYR A 17 -4.13 -8.53 6.54
N ASP A 18 -5.29 -7.88 6.71
CA ASP A 18 -6.45 -8.10 5.85
C ASP A 18 -6.20 -7.42 4.49
N SER A 19 -5.91 -8.21 3.45
CA SER A 19 -5.67 -7.73 2.08
C SER A 19 -6.91 -7.61 1.14
N PRO A 20 -8.12 -8.11 1.43
CA PRO A 20 -9.24 -8.04 0.52
C PRO A 20 -9.79 -6.60 0.43
N VAL A 21 -10.11 -6.18 -0.79
CA VAL A 21 -10.74 -4.87 -1.03
C VAL A 21 -12.20 -4.94 -0.62
N VAL A 22 -12.57 -4.13 0.37
CA VAL A 22 -13.96 -4.02 0.82
C VAL A 22 -14.74 -3.11 -0.15
N VAL A 23 -15.83 -3.63 -0.71
CA VAL A 23 -16.67 -2.92 -1.72
C VAL A 23 -17.82 -2.13 -1.11
N ASP A 24 -17.96 -2.13 0.21
CA ASP A 24 -19.03 -1.40 0.89
C ASP A 24 -18.76 0.12 0.92
N LYS A 25 -19.84 0.88 1.13
CA LYS A 25 -19.74 2.33 1.31
C LYS A 25 -19.17 2.62 2.68
N ARG A 26 -18.33 3.66 2.78
CA ARG A 26 -17.84 4.16 4.06
C ARG A 26 -19.02 4.47 4.97
N TYR A 27 -18.94 4.05 6.24
CA TYR A 27 -19.92 4.45 7.23
C TYR A 27 -19.83 5.96 7.48
N LEU A 28 -20.98 6.60 7.66
CA LEU A 28 -21.05 8.03 7.99
C LEU A 28 -20.68 8.20 9.46
N VAL A 29 -19.79 9.16 9.74
CA VAL A 29 -19.45 9.53 11.12
C VAL A 29 -20.72 10.06 11.81
N PRO A 30 -21.09 9.53 12.98
CA PRO A 30 -22.20 10.05 13.76
C PRO A 30 -22.01 11.53 14.07
N HIS A 31 -23.06 12.32 13.87
CA HIS A 31 -23.04 13.75 14.15
C HIS A 31 -23.94 14.12 15.33
N ALA A 32 -23.55 15.14 16.08
CA ALA A 32 -24.40 15.79 17.06
C ALA A 32 -25.66 16.38 16.41
N GLU A 33 -26.73 16.54 17.19
CA GLU A 33 -27.96 17.14 16.69
C GLU A 33 -27.71 18.54 16.12
N LYS A 34 -28.20 18.79 14.90
CA LYS A 34 -27.92 20.02 14.15
C LYS A 34 -28.33 21.29 14.91
N GLN A 35 -29.44 21.27 15.64
CA GLN A 35 -29.90 22.43 16.42
C GLN A 35 -28.93 22.77 17.56
N VAL A 36 -28.41 21.75 18.24
CA VAL A 36 -27.44 21.90 19.33
C VAL A 36 -26.09 22.37 18.78
N ALA A 37 -25.61 21.73 17.71
CA ALA A 37 -24.35 22.09 17.06
C ALA A 37 -24.34 23.53 16.53
N LEU A 38 -25.46 24.00 15.95
CA LEU A 38 -25.57 25.37 15.43
C LEU A 38 -25.71 26.43 16.53
N SER A 39 -26.28 26.07 17.69
CA SER A 39 -26.49 27.02 18.80
C SER A 39 -25.28 27.12 19.74
N ASN A 40 -24.45 26.07 19.83
CA ASN A 40 -23.29 26.04 20.71
C ASN A 40 -22.00 25.63 19.99
N ARG A 41 -21.17 26.62 19.66
CA ARG A 41 -19.87 26.40 18.98
C ARG A 41 -18.85 25.56 19.75
N LYS A 42 -19.09 25.28 21.05
CA LYS A 42 -18.20 24.45 21.88
C LYS A 42 -18.54 22.95 21.79
N VAL A 43 -19.63 22.60 21.12
CA VAL A 43 -20.03 21.20 20.93
C VAL A 43 -19.31 20.65 19.70
N GLU A 44 -18.65 19.51 19.88
CA GLU A 44 -18.06 18.74 18.77
C GLU A 44 -19.17 18.24 17.85
N VAL A 45 -18.98 18.44 16.54
CA VAL A 45 -19.99 18.04 15.53
C VAL A 45 -19.86 16.55 15.24
N GLU A 46 -18.64 16.05 15.09
CA GLU A 46 -18.34 14.64 14.86
C GLU A 46 -18.20 13.93 16.20
N LEU A 47 -19.07 12.96 16.45
CA LEU A 47 -19.06 12.19 17.71
C LEU A 47 -18.10 10.99 17.65
N GLY A 48 -17.49 10.76 16.49
CA GLY A 48 -16.64 9.59 16.23
C GLY A 48 -17.43 8.29 16.07
N PHE A 49 -16.71 7.24 15.70
CA PHE A 49 -17.28 5.89 15.61
C PHE A 49 -17.26 5.19 16.96
N ASP A 50 -18.25 4.34 17.20
CA ASP A 50 -18.17 3.32 18.25
C ASP A 50 -17.09 2.29 17.89
N GLN A 51 -16.57 1.59 18.91
CA GLN A 51 -15.43 0.66 18.74
C GLN A 51 -15.57 -0.34 17.57
N PRO A 52 -16.70 -1.05 17.39
CA PRO A 52 -16.80 -2.03 16.30
C PRO A 52 -16.86 -1.37 14.92
N THR A 53 -17.52 -0.23 14.78
CA THR A 53 -17.53 0.53 13.51
C THR A 53 -16.14 1.10 13.22
N GLY A 54 -15.47 1.64 14.24
CA GLY A 54 -14.10 2.15 14.14
C GLY A 54 -13.12 1.08 13.70
N PHE A 55 -13.23 -0.15 14.24
CA PHE A 55 -12.39 -1.27 13.81
C PHE A 55 -12.61 -1.62 12.33
N LYS A 56 -13.86 -1.71 11.88
CA LYS A 56 -14.18 -2.00 10.47
C LYS A 56 -13.66 -0.92 9.52
N GLU A 57 -13.80 0.36 9.86
CA GLU A 57 -13.24 1.43 9.02
C GLU A 57 -11.71 1.46 9.07
N ALA A 58 -11.08 1.14 10.21
CA ALA A 58 -9.63 1.03 10.33
C ALA A 58 -9.04 -0.10 9.47
N GLN A 59 -9.75 -1.22 9.33
CA GLN A 59 -9.34 -2.33 8.44
C GLN A 59 -9.31 -1.95 6.96
N ARG A 60 -9.90 -0.81 6.57
CA ARG A 60 -9.86 -0.29 5.19
C ARG A 60 -8.59 0.52 4.91
N CYS A 61 -7.66 0.58 5.87
CA CYS A 61 -6.34 1.18 5.68
C CYS A 61 -5.58 0.49 4.54
N LEU A 62 -4.91 1.28 3.70
CA LEU A 62 -4.13 0.79 2.56
C LEU A 62 -2.76 0.22 2.97
N ASN A 63 -2.48 0.04 4.26
CA ASN A 63 -1.21 -0.46 4.80
C ASN A 63 0.01 0.26 4.18
N CYS A 64 0.02 1.60 4.22
CA CYS A 64 1.04 2.43 3.55
C CYS A 64 2.48 2.20 4.06
N ASP A 65 2.65 1.52 5.20
CA ASP A 65 3.93 1.07 5.72
C ASP A 65 4.44 -0.24 5.09
N VAL A 66 3.66 -0.84 4.20
CA VAL A 66 3.99 -2.06 3.45
C VAL A 66 4.31 -1.70 2.01
N GLN A 67 5.53 -2.01 1.59
CA GLN A 67 6.10 -1.65 0.30
C GLN A 67 6.01 -2.82 -0.69
N THR A 68 5.70 -2.53 -1.95
CA THR A 68 5.79 -3.51 -3.04
C THR A 68 7.25 -3.71 -3.44
N VAL A 69 7.80 -4.91 -3.23
CA VAL A 69 9.20 -5.24 -3.53
C VAL A 69 9.26 -6.25 -4.67
N PHE A 70 10.04 -5.95 -5.71
CA PHE A 70 10.27 -6.84 -6.85
C PHE A 70 11.66 -7.48 -6.81
N ASN A 71 11.72 -8.78 -7.01
CA ASN A 71 12.95 -9.54 -7.13
C ASN A 71 13.09 -10.12 -8.55
N THR A 72 14.00 -9.52 -9.33
CA THR A 72 14.28 -9.88 -10.73
C THR A 72 14.68 -11.35 -10.89
N SER A 73 15.50 -11.88 -9.97
CA SER A 73 15.99 -13.26 -10.03
C SER A 73 14.90 -14.34 -9.91
N ARG A 74 13.72 -13.98 -9.40
CA ARG A 74 12.57 -14.88 -9.25
C ARG A 74 11.53 -14.71 -10.36
N CYS A 75 11.63 -13.66 -11.17
CA CYS A 75 10.67 -13.38 -12.22
C CYS A 75 10.87 -14.34 -13.39
N ILE A 76 9.80 -15.00 -13.80
CA ILE A 76 9.76 -15.89 -14.97
C ILE A 76 8.98 -15.28 -16.14
N GLU A 77 8.63 -14.00 -16.05
CA GLU A 77 7.95 -13.25 -17.12
C GLU A 77 6.65 -13.90 -17.61
N CYS A 78 5.84 -14.42 -16.67
CA CYS A 78 4.53 -15.01 -16.95
C CYS A 78 3.39 -14.00 -17.13
N ASP A 79 3.68 -12.70 -17.02
CA ASP A 79 2.74 -11.56 -17.15
C ASP A 79 1.53 -11.53 -16.18
N ALA A 80 1.38 -12.51 -15.28
CA ALA A 80 0.26 -12.57 -14.33
C ALA A 80 0.09 -11.33 -13.43
N CYS A 81 1.20 -10.67 -13.04
CA CYS A 81 1.16 -9.44 -12.24
C CYS A 81 0.76 -8.20 -13.05
N MET A 82 1.05 -8.19 -14.36
CA MET A 82 0.63 -7.16 -15.30
C MET A 82 -0.87 -7.28 -15.56
N ASP A 83 -1.37 -8.51 -15.77
CA ASP A 83 -2.78 -8.79 -16.04
C ASP A 83 -3.72 -8.53 -14.86
N VAL A 84 -3.31 -8.83 -13.63
CA VAL A 84 -4.16 -8.63 -12.45
C VAL A 84 -4.20 -7.17 -11.97
N CYS A 85 -3.29 -6.32 -12.46
CA CYS A 85 -3.16 -4.97 -11.95
C CYS A 85 -4.41 -4.13 -12.30
N PRO A 86 -5.18 -3.63 -11.32
CA PRO A 86 -6.43 -2.92 -11.59
C PRO A 86 -6.23 -1.56 -12.27
N THR A 87 -5.03 -0.98 -12.15
CA THR A 87 -4.66 0.30 -12.76
C THR A 87 -3.67 0.14 -13.90
N SER A 88 -3.32 -1.09 -14.28
CA SER A 88 -2.33 -1.39 -15.32
C SER A 88 -0.98 -0.69 -15.11
N CYS A 89 -0.56 -0.52 -13.84
CA CYS A 89 0.64 0.22 -13.48
C CYS A 89 1.96 -0.55 -13.70
N ILE A 90 1.91 -1.85 -14.03
CA ILE A 90 3.08 -2.69 -14.30
C ILE A 90 3.09 -3.04 -15.79
N THR A 91 4.22 -2.85 -16.46
CA THR A 91 4.41 -3.23 -17.86
C THR A 91 5.77 -3.90 -18.04
N PHE A 92 5.81 -5.04 -18.74
CA PHE A 92 7.07 -5.64 -19.19
C PHE A 92 7.38 -5.21 -20.62
N THR A 93 8.48 -4.49 -20.82
CA THR A 93 8.83 -3.90 -22.13
C THR A 93 10.33 -3.88 -22.37
N THR A 94 10.76 -3.58 -23.59
CA THR A 94 12.19 -3.34 -23.87
C THR A 94 12.64 -2.06 -23.20
N ASN A 95 13.83 -2.08 -22.58
CA ASN A 95 14.39 -0.89 -21.94
C ASN A 95 14.66 0.23 -22.95
N GLY A 96 14.73 1.47 -22.49
CA GLY A 96 14.91 2.65 -23.33
C GLY A 96 14.94 3.95 -22.52
N GLU A 97 15.02 5.08 -23.22
CA GLU A 97 14.90 6.40 -22.60
C GLU A 97 13.52 6.59 -21.96
N GLU A 98 13.44 7.34 -20.88
CA GLU A 98 12.22 7.46 -20.08
C GLU A 98 11.04 8.02 -20.88
N GLU A 99 11.26 9.01 -21.74
CA GLU A 99 10.24 9.59 -22.61
C GLU A 99 9.61 8.54 -23.54
N ASP A 100 10.43 7.63 -24.09
CA ASP A 100 9.96 6.51 -24.90
C ASP A 100 9.25 5.45 -24.06
N LEU A 101 9.79 5.12 -22.88
CA LEU A 101 9.17 4.16 -21.96
C LEU A 101 7.75 4.58 -21.60
N ARG A 102 7.56 5.84 -21.17
CA ARG A 102 6.26 6.42 -20.79
C ARG A 102 5.22 6.32 -21.92
N ALA A 103 5.65 6.42 -23.18
CA ALA A 103 4.76 6.31 -24.34
C ALA A 103 4.30 4.86 -24.65
N ARG A 104 4.99 3.84 -24.10
CA ARG A 104 4.74 2.41 -24.36
C ARG A 104 4.13 1.66 -23.17
N LEU A 105 3.90 2.33 -22.03
CA LEU A 105 3.26 1.72 -20.86
C LEU A 105 1.77 1.47 -21.11
N LEU A 106 1.21 0.48 -20.43
CA LEU A 106 -0.23 0.19 -20.51
C LEU A 106 -1.10 1.33 -19.97
N ALA A 107 -0.68 1.93 -18.86
CA ALA A 107 -1.33 3.10 -18.27
C ALA A 107 -0.62 4.40 -18.71
N PRO A 108 -1.36 5.50 -18.97
CA PRO A 108 -0.76 6.77 -19.33
C PRO A 108 0.08 7.36 -18.19
N ALA A 109 1.42 7.35 -18.32
CA ALA A 109 2.35 7.89 -17.33
C ALA A 109 2.66 9.38 -17.56
N ASN A 110 1.62 10.22 -17.50
CA ASN A 110 1.72 11.66 -17.80
C ASN A 110 2.44 12.48 -16.72
N ASN A 111 2.54 11.97 -15.49
CA ASN A 111 3.20 12.66 -14.40
C ASN A 111 4.72 12.44 -14.45
N VAL A 112 5.44 13.43 -14.99
CA VAL A 112 6.92 13.41 -15.07
C VAL A 112 7.62 13.80 -13.77
N THR A 113 6.87 14.28 -12.77
CA THR A 113 7.46 14.62 -11.46
C THR A 113 7.67 13.40 -10.57
N GLN A 114 7.04 12.27 -10.94
CA GLN A 114 7.17 11.00 -10.26
C GLN A 114 7.97 10.03 -11.13
N ASP A 115 9.03 9.46 -10.56
CA ASP A 115 9.93 8.55 -11.26
C ASP A 115 9.24 7.22 -11.57
N LEU A 116 9.63 6.60 -12.70
CA LEU A 116 9.27 5.23 -13.02
C LEU A 116 10.20 4.25 -12.31
N TYR A 117 9.64 3.18 -11.78
CA TYR A 117 10.40 2.13 -11.10
C TYR A 117 10.76 1.07 -12.14
N VAL A 118 12.00 1.08 -12.59
CA VAL A 118 12.51 0.19 -13.64
C VAL A 118 13.40 -0.88 -13.03
N SER A 119 13.14 -2.16 -13.33
CA SER A 119 13.98 -3.27 -12.87
C SER A 119 15.27 -3.39 -13.67
N GLU A 120 16.20 -4.21 -13.16
CA GLU A 120 17.28 -4.77 -13.98
C GLU A 120 16.71 -5.62 -15.13
N ASN A 121 17.56 -5.93 -16.11
CA ASN A 121 17.20 -6.78 -17.24
C ASN A 121 16.74 -8.17 -16.77
N LEU A 122 15.60 -8.60 -17.30
CA LEU A 122 15.03 -9.92 -17.08
C LEU A 122 15.59 -10.94 -18.08
N PRO A 123 15.34 -12.25 -17.90
CA PRO A 123 15.88 -13.31 -18.77
C PRO A 123 15.62 -13.11 -20.27
N THR A 124 14.49 -12.49 -20.67
CA THR A 124 14.18 -12.19 -22.08
C THR A 124 14.85 -10.92 -22.62
N GLY A 125 15.53 -10.15 -21.77
CA GLY A 125 16.09 -8.83 -22.09
C GLY A 125 15.11 -7.67 -21.95
N ARG A 126 13.85 -7.93 -21.57
CA ARG A 126 12.89 -6.90 -21.15
C ARG A 126 13.20 -6.38 -19.74
N VAL A 127 12.59 -5.26 -19.38
CA VAL A 127 12.53 -4.71 -18.03
C VAL A 127 11.10 -4.67 -17.53
N MET A 128 10.94 -4.81 -16.22
CA MET A 128 9.69 -4.49 -15.53
C MET A 128 9.70 -2.98 -15.27
N VAL A 129 8.66 -2.29 -15.73
CA VAL A 129 8.42 -0.88 -15.44
C VAL A 129 7.16 -0.79 -14.60
N LYS A 130 7.26 -0.16 -13.43
CA LYS A 130 6.15 0.14 -12.54
C LYS A 130 5.98 1.65 -12.41
N ASP A 131 4.78 2.12 -12.69
CA ASP A 131 4.37 3.49 -12.42
C ASP A 131 3.78 3.58 -11.01
N GLU A 132 4.48 4.24 -10.08
CA GLU A 132 3.99 4.46 -8.71
C GLU A 132 2.89 5.52 -8.64
N ASP A 133 2.76 6.42 -9.62
CA ASP A 133 1.74 7.49 -9.62
C ASP A 133 0.31 6.90 -9.58
N VAL A 134 0.13 5.77 -10.27
CA VAL A 134 -1.16 5.07 -10.38
C VAL A 134 -1.21 3.75 -9.59
N CYS A 135 -0.16 3.40 -8.84
CA CYS A 135 -0.15 2.17 -8.05
C CYS A 135 -0.98 2.34 -6.76
N LEU A 136 -1.92 1.42 -6.51
CA LEU A 136 -2.75 1.43 -5.31
C LEU A 136 -2.17 0.68 -4.11
N HIS A 137 -0.97 0.10 -4.25
CA HIS A 137 -0.34 -0.75 -3.22
C HIS A 137 -1.23 -1.92 -2.74
N CYS A 138 -2.13 -2.39 -3.61
CA CYS A 138 -3.15 -3.39 -3.28
C CYS A 138 -2.65 -4.84 -3.09
N GLY A 139 -1.36 -5.12 -3.34
CA GLY A 139 -0.78 -6.46 -3.16
C GLY A 139 -1.20 -7.54 -4.17
N LEU A 140 -2.13 -7.26 -5.10
CA LEU A 140 -2.61 -8.26 -6.08
C LEU A 140 -1.51 -8.83 -6.97
N CYS A 141 -0.48 -8.03 -7.30
CA CYS A 141 0.69 -8.49 -8.03
C CYS A 141 1.49 -9.57 -7.27
N ALA A 142 1.64 -9.41 -5.94
CA ALA A 142 2.29 -10.37 -5.06
C ALA A 142 1.43 -11.64 -4.86
N GLU A 143 0.11 -11.47 -4.79
CA GLU A 143 -0.82 -12.60 -4.69
C GLU A 143 -0.84 -13.49 -5.94
N ARG A 144 -0.77 -12.89 -7.12
CA ARG A 144 -0.80 -13.66 -8.38
C ARG A 144 0.56 -14.15 -8.85
N CYS A 145 1.65 -13.68 -8.26
CA CYS A 145 2.97 -14.10 -8.69
C CYS A 145 3.26 -15.56 -8.27
N PRO A 146 3.41 -16.50 -9.22
CA PRO A 146 3.59 -17.92 -8.88
C PRO A 146 4.96 -18.22 -8.25
N THR A 147 5.94 -17.36 -8.48
CA THR A 147 7.31 -17.53 -7.97
C THR A 147 7.62 -16.61 -6.78
N ALA A 148 6.66 -15.80 -6.34
CA ALA A 148 6.84 -14.70 -5.38
C ALA A 148 8.02 -13.79 -5.73
N ALA A 149 8.12 -13.41 -7.01
CA ALA A 149 8.97 -12.32 -7.48
C ALA A 149 8.46 -10.96 -6.99
N TRP A 150 7.15 -10.81 -6.80
CA TRP A 150 6.56 -9.70 -6.07
C TRP A 150 6.28 -10.10 -4.62
N ASP A 151 6.59 -9.21 -3.70
CA ASP A 151 6.35 -9.37 -2.27
C ASP A 151 5.86 -8.04 -1.65
N MET A 152 5.15 -8.13 -0.53
CA MET A 152 4.69 -6.99 0.25
C MET A 152 5.48 -6.97 1.55
N GLN A 153 6.37 -5.98 1.72
CA GLN A 153 7.31 -5.93 2.83
C GLN A 153 7.10 -4.69 3.71
N LYS A 154 6.89 -4.91 5.01
CA LYS A 154 6.71 -3.82 5.97
C LYS A 154 8.03 -3.12 6.22
N TYR A 155 8.00 -1.79 6.12
CA TYR A 155 9.12 -0.91 6.42
C TYR A 155 9.13 -0.51 7.89
N LEU A 156 10.27 -0.69 8.55
CA LEU A 156 10.51 -0.16 9.89
C LEU A 156 11.56 0.94 9.81
N TYR A 157 11.28 2.08 10.44
CA TYR A 157 12.25 3.14 10.65
C TYR A 157 12.46 3.36 12.15
N GLN A 158 13.68 3.11 12.62
CA GLN A 158 14.07 3.30 14.01
C GLN A 158 15.07 4.45 14.14
N VAL A 159 14.65 5.49 14.85
CA VAL A 159 15.46 6.66 15.20
C VAL A 159 15.91 6.61 16.65
N THR A 160 16.95 7.39 16.96
CA THR A 160 17.30 7.73 18.35
C THR A 160 16.11 8.38 19.03
N LYS A 161 15.66 7.79 20.14
CA LYS A 161 14.54 8.32 20.92
C LYS A 161 15.08 9.37 21.90
N ALA A 162 14.43 10.53 21.98
CA ALA A 162 14.80 11.59 22.91
C ALA A 162 14.48 11.23 24.38
N THR A 163 13.57 10.27 24.60
CA THR A 163 13.19 9.75 25.90
C THR A 163 13.05 8.22 25.84
N PRO A 164 13.19 7.50 26.97
CA PRO A 164 12.83 6.09 27.04
C PRO A 164 11.36 5.89 26.64
N ILE A 165 11.07 4.70 26.10
CA ILE A 165 9.71 4.30 25.71
C ILE A 165 8.93 4.13 27.00
N TRP A 166 7.85 4.90 27.19
CA TRP A 166 6.90 4.63 28.26
C TRP A 166 6.27 3.26 27.99
N ASN A 167 6.61 2.26 28.81
CA ASN A 167 5.99 0.94 28.74
C ASN A 167 4.52 1.08 29.17
N ILE A 168 3.58 0.95 28.22
CA ILE A 168 2.12 0.96 28.47
C ILE A 168 1.67 -0.38 29.12
N SER A 169 2.56 -1.06 29.86
CA SER A 169 2.29 -2.36 30.49
C SER A 169 2.10 -2.29 32.00
N GLU A 170 2.15 -1.11 32.60
CA GLU A 170 1.73 -0.94 34.00
C GLU A 170 0.32 -0.34 34.03
N PRO A 171 -0.66 -1.00 34.67
CA PRO A 171 -1.96 -0.37 34.88
C PRO A 171 -1.72 0.88 35.73
N SER A 172 -2.19 2.03 35.24
CA SER A 172 -2.23 3.24 36.03
C SER A 172 -3.09 2.99 37.27
N THR A 173 -2.47 2.80 38.42
CA THR A 173 -3.14 2.89 39.70
C THR A 173 -3.62 4.33 39.85
N ILE A 174 -4.90 4.56 39.60
CA ILE A 174 -5.66 5.68 40.13
C ILE A 174 -6.36 5.17 41.40
#